data_AF-A0A814E6L1-F1
#
_entry.id   AF-A0A814E6L1-F1
#
_cell.length_a   1.000
_cell.length_b   1.000
_cell.length_c   1.000
_cell.angle_alpha   90.00
_cell.angle_beta   90.00
_cell.angle_gamma   90.00
#
_symmetry.space_group_name_H-M   'P 1'
#
loop_
_entity.id
_entity.type
_entity.pdbx_description
1 polymer ?
#
loop_
_entity_poly.entity_id
_entity_poly.type
_entity_poly.pdbx_seq_one_letter_code
_entity_poly.pdbx_strand_id
1 'polypeptide(L)'
;MEAIRTIPELELKTARSYYRIVENIYGYVQRFQKETEELFFSIDHNSEIPNYRRLARSLIRLKNSEWINRVSPIVSNNSMHDITDELVQYAHQLEVRLMKLDLCLKYPDHICLAKEILEKIQSMSILERSIPELENDRLDTSTANSALAYIKQCEKVDHVRVKESAADAYEILQNYISEYGNFLHQEIRRTFNHIITCVDVQDDPLQYTHNLKMYLQELSSLSKFTGFRSIEVCIDADSFYQAEQSMDNLSCIQRELADIYASDSISKKSDELKKKMDDIVNTILNRYDSMNVEDYPFHSPNDLLKKLETVALRGRTRYHQTRISVLRKIQQNFNRAIDKLHDVPLDERPAKIRSLNYILCFLPEELQAPFKSRIDEMSQLFTDEEKMQKRNFEVYSKINTSTYSSS
;
A
#
# COMPACT_ATOMS: atom_id res chain seq x y z
N MET A 1 -13.63 -16.15 67.56
CA MET A 1 -15.02 -15.71 67.31
C MET A 1 -16.04 -16.80 67.65
N GLU A 2 -15.65 -18.09 67.64
CA GLU A 2 -16.52 -19.21 68.06
C GLU A 2 -17.15 -19.06 69.44
N ALA A 3 -16.43 -18.55 70.46
CA ALA A 3 -16.94 -18.47 71.83
C ALA A 3 -18.13 -17.50 72.04
N ILE A 4 -18.40 -16.61 71.08
CA ILE A 4 -19.58 -15.70 71.10
C ILE A 4 -20.77 -16.37 70.39
N ARG A 5 -20.52 -17.31 69.48
CA ARG A 5 -21.54 -18.08 68.76
C ARG A 5 -22.17 -19.20 69.61
N THR A 6 -21.61 -19.51 70.77
CA THR A 6 -22.17 -20.50 71.71
C THR A 6 -23.29 -19.94 72.60
N ILE A 7 -23.56 -18.64 72.55
CA ILE A 7 -24.72 -18.03 73.23
C ILE A 7 -25.94 -18.20 72.31
N PRO A 8 -26.94 -19.04 72.66
CA PRO A 8 -28.02 -19.45 71.74
C PRO A 8 -28.82 -18.27 71.17
N GLU A 9 -29.01 -17.20 71.94
CA GLU A 9 -29.74 -16.01 71.48
C GLU A 9 -28.95 -15.19 70.47
N LEU A 10 -27.61 -15.13 70.61
CA LEU A 10 -26.73 -14.50 69.64
C LEU A 10 -26.61 -15.37 68.39
N GLU A 11 -26.55 -16.70 68.53
CA GLU A 11 -26.61 -17.63 67.42
C GLU A 11 -27.90 -17.45 66.62
N LEU A 12 -29.06 -17.43 67.28
CA LEU A 12 -30.36 -17.26 66.63
C LEU A 12 -30.50 -15.89 65.93
N LYS A 13 -30.09 -14.80 66.61
CA LYS A 13 -30.14 -13.43 66.04
C LYS A 13 -29.16 -13.24 64.88
N THR A 14 -27.95 -13.78 65.00
CA THR A 14 -26.96 -13.71 63.93
C THR A 14 -27.34 -14.61 62.77
N ALA A 15 -27.82 -15.84 63.01
CA ALA A 15 -28.33 -16.75 61.98
C ALA A 15 -29.48 -16.12 61.18
N ARG A 16 -30.44 -15.46 61.84
CA ARG A 16 -31.52 -14.74 61.14
C ARG A 16 -30.99 -13.59 60.28
N SER A 17 -29.98 -12.87 60.77
CA SER A 17 -29.35 -11.77 60.03
C SER A 17 -28.55 -12.29 58.82
N TYR A 18 -27.80 -13.39 58.99
CA TYR A 18 -27.09 -14.08 57.93
C TYR A 18 -28.05 -14.60 56.87
N TYR A 19 -29.11 -15.29 57.28
CA TYR A 19 -30.14 -15.80 56.37
C TYR A 19 -30.77 -14.67 55.54
N ARG A 20 -31.13 -13.55 56.18
CA ARG A 20 -31.67 -12.37 55.46
C ARG A 20 -30.66 -11.76 54.48
N ILE A 21 -29.38 -11.67 54.85
CA ILE A 21 -28.33 -11.17 53.96
C ILE A 21 -28.19 -12.10 52.75
N VAL A 22 -28.19 -13.41 52.99
CA VAL A 22 -28.09 -14.44 51.95
C VAL A 22 -29.32 -14.41 51.03
N GLU A 23 -30.54 -14.33 51.56
CA GLU A 23 -31.76 -14.14 50.76
C GLU A 23 -31.73 -12.86 49.92
N ASN A 24 -31.26 -11.75 50.49
CA ASN A 24 -31.11 -10.51 49.74
C ASN A 24 -30.12 -10.66 48.59
N ILE A 25 -28.97 -11.30 48.85
CA ILE A 25 -27.96 -11.60 47.81
C ILE A 25 -28.58 -12.46 46.70
N TYR A 26 -29.31 -13.52 47.05
CA TYR A 26 -30.03 -14.34 46.05
C TYR A 26 -31.03 -13.52 45.23
N GLY A 27 -31.84 -12.70 45.90
CA GLY A 27 -32.80 -11.82 45.21
C GLY A 27 -32.13 -10.76 44.32
N TYR A 28 -30.88 -10.37 44.59
CA TYR A 28 -30.08 -9.55 43.68
C TYR A 28 -29.59 -10.35 42.47
N VAL A 29 -29.07 -11.56 42.66
CA VAL A 29 -28.61 -12.42 41.56
C VAL A 29 -29.75 -12.77 40.61
N GLN A 30 -30.92 -13.18 41.13
CA GLN A 30 -32.10 -13.48 40.32
C GLN A 30 -32.57 -12.29 39.48
N ARG A 31 -32.48 -11.07 40.02
CA ARG A 31 -32.80 -9.85 39.26
C ARG A 31 -31.82 -9.61 38.13
N PHE A 32 -30.52 -9.83 38.34
CA PHE A 32 -29.52 -9.71 37.27
C PHE A 32 -29.68 -10.79 36.21
N GLN A 33 -30.01 -12.01 36.61
CA GLN A 33 -30.31 -13.08 35.66
C GLN A 33 -31.49 -12.70 34.77
N LYS A 34 -32.61 -12.29 35.37
CA LYS A 34 -33.79 -11.83 34.63
C LYS A 34 -33.48 -10.64 33.71
N GLU A 35 -32.72 -9.66 34.19
CA GLU A 35 -32.30 -8.51 33.35
C GLU A 35 -31.42 -8.97 32.18
N THR A 36 -30.56 -9.97 32.37
CA THR A 36 -29.71 -10.52 31.31
C THR A 36 -30.55 -11.26 30.28
N GLU A 37 -31.51 -12.08 30.72
CA GLU A 37 -32.46 -12.79 29.86
C GLU A 37 -33.33 -11.82 29.06
N GLU A 38 -33.85 -10.75 29.67
CA GLU A 38 -34.63 -9.71 28.98
C GLU A 38 -33.78 -8.97 27.92
N LEU A 39 -32.54 -8.62 28.26
CA LEU A 39 -31.61 -7.98 27.31
C LEU A 39 -31.24 -8.94 26.16
N PHE A 40 -31.05 -10.21 26.46
CA PHE A 40 -30.80 -11.23 25.44
C PHE A 40 -32.00 -11.40 24.51
N PHE A 41 -33.20 -11.53 25.06
CA PHE A 41 -34.43 -11.66 24.27
C PHE A 41 -34.64 -10.48 23.31
N SER A 42 -34.28 -9.26 23.73
CA SER A 42 -34.32 -8.07 22.86
C SER A 42 -33.31 -8.09 21.70
N ILE A 43 -32.19 -8.81 21.81
CA ILE A 43 -31.23 -8.99 20.71
C ILE A 43 -31.87 -9.87 19.62
N ASP A 44 -32.52 -10.95 20.04
CA ASP A 44 -33.09 -11.95 19.13
C ASP A 44 -34.28 -11.41 18.32
N HIS A 45 -35.11 -10.55 18.95
CA HIS A 45 -36.35 -10.07 18.35
C HIS A 45 -36.21 -8.83 17.45
N ASN A 46 -34.99 -8.37 17.16
CA ASN A 46 -34.68 -7.22 16.28
C ASN A 46 -35.47 -5.93 16.56
N SER A 47 -36.06 -5.78 17.75
CA SER A 47 -37.02 -4.69 18.00
C SER A 47 -36.33 -3.35 18.29
N GLU A 48 -35.06 -3.34 18.70
CA GLU A 48 -34.27 -2.13 19.00
C GLU A 48 -32.76 -2.36 18.76
N ILE A 49 -31.97 -1.28 18.66
CA ILE A 49 -30.51 -1.35 18.62
C ILE A 49 -30.02 -2.03 19.90
N PRO A 50 -29.42 -3.24 19.82
CA PRO A 50 -29.13 -4.00 21.02
C PRO A 50 -28.05 -3.34 21.87
N ASN A 51 -28.30 -3.21 23.17
CA ASN A 51 -27.37 -2.56 24.09
C ASN A 51 -26.33 -3.56 24.61
N TYR A 52 -25.43 -3.98 23.72
CA TYR A 52 -24.36 -4.94 24.03
C TYR A 52 -23.47 -4.50 25.21
N ARG A 53 -23.32 -3.19 25.44
CA ARG A 53 -22.60 -2.66 26.61
C ARG A 53 -23.31 -2.97 27.92
N ARG A 54 -24.65 -2.86 27.97
CA ARG A 54 -25.44 -3.21 29.16
C ARG A 54 -25.39 -4.72 29.38
N LEU A 55 -25.57 -5.51 28.32
CA LEU A 55 -25.45 -6.97 28.38
C LEU A 55 -24.07 -7.40 28.91
N ALA A 56 -22.97 -6.86 28.39
CA ALA A 56 -21.61 -7.15 28.86
C ALA A 56 -21.46 -6.91 30.37
N ARG A 57 -21.99 -5.79 30.89
CA ARG A 57 -21.95 -5.50 32.33
C ARG A 57 -22.77 -6.50 33.15
N SER A 58 -23.93 -6.90 32.65
CA SER A 58 -24.79 -7.89 33.31
C SER A 58 -24.11 -9.26 33.34
N LEU A 59 -23.50 -9.69 32.23
CA LEU A 59 -22.72 -10.93 32.14
C LEU A 59 -21.53 -10.94 33.11
N ILE A 60 -20.77 -9.84 33.22
CA ILE A 60 -19.67 -9.73 34.20
C ILE A 60 -20.21 -9.88 35.63
N ARG A 61 -21.34 -9.27 35.96
CA ARG A 61 -21.96 -9.40 37.29
C ARG A 61 -22.42 -10.82 37.55
N LEU A 62 -23.03 -11.47 36.56
CA LEU A 62 -23.50 -12.85 36.66
C LEU A 62 -22.32 -13.81 36.86
N LYS A 63 -21.25 -13.67 36.06
CA LYS A 63 -19.99 -14.41 36.22
C LYS A 63 -19.37 -14.22 37.61
N ASN A 64 -19.32 -12.98 38.10
CA ASN A 64 -18.84 -12.69 39.45
C ASN A 64 -19.74 -13.23 40.57
N SER A 65 -20.97 -13.64 40.26
CA SER A 65 -21.91 -14.24 41.21
C SER A 65 -21.86 -15.77 41.23
N GLU A 66 -21.09 -16.42 40.34
CA GLU A 66 -21.02 -17.89 40.25
C GLU A 66 -20.62 -18.58 41.56
N TRP A 67 -19.84 -17.92 42.42
CA TRP A 67 -19.47 -18.49 43.72
C TRP A 67 -20.70 -18.78 44.60
N ILE A 68 -21.78 -18.02 44.44
CA ILE A 68 -23.04 -18.22 45.18
C ILE A 68 -23.69 -19.54 44.74
N ASN A 69 -23.65 -19.83 43.44
CA ASN A 69 -24.19 -21.07 42.88
C ASN A 69 -23.41 -22.31 43.36
N ARG A 70 -22.11 -22.18 43.62
CA ARG A 70 -21.30 -23.26 44.20
C ARG A 70 -21.69 -23.57 45.65
N VAL A 71 -22.15 -22.56 46.40
CA VAL A 71 -22.55 -22.71 47.81
C VAL A 71 -24.00 -23.19 47.94
N SER A 72 -24.87 -22.86 46.99
CA SER A 72 -26.23 -23.37 46.92
C SER A 72 -26.62 -23.68 45.47
N PRO A 73 -26.47 -24.95 45.04
CA PRO A 73 -26.80 -25.36 43.67
C PRO A 73 -28.31 -25.33 43.37
N ILE A 74 -29.16 -24.98 44.35
CA ILE A 74 -30.62 -24.98 44.22
C ILE A 74 -31.11 -23.87 43.27
N VAL A 75 -30.30 -22.85 42.99
CA VAL A 75 -30.79 -21.60 42.37
C VAL A 75 -30.31 -21.37 40.93
N SER A 76 -29.31 -22.08 40.42
CA SER A 76 -28.85 -21.85 39.04
C SER A 76 -28.99 -23.07 38.13
N ASN A 77 -29.99 -23.01 37.26
CA ASN A 77 -29.91 -23.66 35.96
C ASN A 77 -28.74 -23.05 35.17
N ASN A 78 -28.24 -23.76 34.16
CA ASN A 78 -27.09 -23.44 33.30
C ASN A 78 -27.20 -22.11 32.51
N SER A 79 -27.98 -21.12 32.95
CA SER A 79 -28.35 -19.92 32.19
C SER A 79 -27.16 -19.11 31.68
N MET A 80 -26.03 -19.04 32.40
CA MET A 80 -24.85 -18.35 31.89
C MET A 80 -24.23 -19.09 30.68
N HIS A 81 -24.17 -20.42 30.74
CA HIS A 81 -23.66 -21.23 29.63
C HIS A 81 -24.62 -21.18 28.44
N ASP A 82 -25.93 -21.30 28.71
CA ASP A 82 -26.97 -21.23 27.68
C ASP A 82 -26.93 -19.86 26.96
N ILE A 83 -26.85 -18.74 27.71
CA ILE A 83 -26.75 -17.39 27.13
C ILE A 83 -25.44 -17.23 26.34
N THR A 84 -24.32 -17.76 26.84
CA THR A 84 -23.05 -17.73 26.12
C THR A 84 -23.14 -18.49 24.80
N ASP A 85 -23.65 -19.71 24.83
CA ASP A 85 -23.77 -20.58 23.65
C ASP A 85 -24.71 -19.95 22.60
N GLU A 86 -25.83 -19.38 23.04
CA GLU A 86 -26.76 -18.67 22.15
C GLU A 86 -26.14 -17.41 21.54
N LEU A 87 -25.33 -16.64 22.30
CA LEU A 87 -24.62 -15.47 21.77
C LEU A 87 -23.55 -15.86 20.74
N VAL A 88 -22.82 -16.95 20.98
CA VAL A 88 -21.85 -17.51 20.02
C VAL A 88 -22.57 -17.98 18.77
N GLN A 89 -23.68 -18.71 18.91
CA GLN A 89 -24.49 -19.16 17.79
C GLN A 89 -25.06 -17.98 16.99
N TYR A 90 -25.52 -16.93 17.66
CA TYR A 90 -26.03 -15.72 17.01
C TYR A 90 -24.91 -14.98 16.23
N ALA A 91 -23.71 -14.87 16.81
CA ALA A 91 -22.55 -14.31 16.09
C ALA A 91 -22.27 -15.11 14.80
N HIS A 92 -22.23 -16.44 14.91
CA HIS A 92 -22.03 -17.32 13.76
C HIS A 92 -23.13 -17.19 12.70
N GLN A 93 -24.39 -17.02 13.11
CA GLN A 93 -25.49 -16.77 12.17
C GLN A 93 -25.35 -15.45 11.43
N LEU A 94 -24.92 -14.38 12.11
CA LEU A 94 -24.64 -13.09 11.48
C LEU A 94 -23.52 -13.22 10.43
N GLU A 95 -22.47 -13.95 10.76
CA GLU A 95 -21.36 -14.25 9.86
C GLU A 95 -21.80 -15.02 8.61
N VAL A 96 -22.53 -16.12 8.79
CA VAL A 96 -23.06 -16.91 7.67
C VAL A 96 -23.99 -16.06 6.80
N ARG A 97 -24.81 -15.19 7.41
CA ARG A 97 -25.65 -14.25 6.65
C ARG A 97 -24.81 -13.27 5.84
N LEU A 98 -23.77 -12.68 6.44
CA LEU A 98 -22.86 -11.76 5.74
C LEU A 98 -22.20 -12.46 4.55
N MET A 99 -21.73 -13.70 4.71
CA MET A 99 -21.07 -14.46 3.63
C MET A 99 -22.01 -14.85 2.49
N LYS A 100 -23.33 -14.87 2.73
CA LYS A 100 -24.35 -15.15 1.71
C LYS A 100 -24.78 -13.90 0.93
N LEU A 101 -24.38 -12.70 1.36
CA LEU A 101 -24.73 -11.47 0.67
C LEU A 101 -23.86 -11.30 -0.58
N ASP A 102 -24.51 -11.05 -1.72
CA ASP A 102 -23.83 -10.62 -2.93
C ASP A 102 -23.51 -9.11 -2.80
N LEU A 103 -22.24 -8.81 -2.48
CA LEU A 103 -21.73 -7.45 -2.24
C LEU A 103 -21.36 -6.71 -3.54
N CYS A 104 -22.14 -6.90 -4.61
CA CYS A 104 -21.95 -6.15 -5.85
C CYS A 104 -22.84 -4.89 -5.91
N LEU A 105 -22.41 -3.91 -6.71
CA LEU A 105 -23.11 -2.64 -6.93
C LEU A 105 -24.54 -2.78 -7.47
N LYS A 106 -24.91 -3.95 -7.98
CA LYS A 106 -26.25 -4.22 -8.50
C LYS A 106 -27.30 -4.38 -7.40
N TYR A 107 -26.87 -4.65 -6.16
CA TYR A 107 -27.77 -4.91 -5.02
C TYR A 107 -27.45 -3.97 -3.85
N PRO A 108 -27.80 -2.67 -3.95
CA PRO A 108 -27.54 -1.70 -2.88
C PRO A 108 -28.16 -2.10 -1.54
N ASP A 109 -29.28 -2.83 -1.55
CA ASP A 109 -29.91 -3.34 -0.33
C ASP A 109 -29.04 -4.37 0.40
N HIS A 110 -28.31 -5.22 -0.33
CA HIS A 110 -27.36 -6.17 0.28
C HIS A 110 -26.19 -5.44 0.94
N ILE A 111 -25.76 -4.34 0.35
CA ILE A 111 -24.70 -3.49 0.87
C ILE A 111 -25.13 -2.84 2.20
N CYS A 112 -26.35 -2.29 2.25
CA CYS A 112 -26.93 -1.75 3.49
C CYS A 112 -27.05 -2.83 4.57
N LEU A 113 -27.55 -4.02 4.21
CA LEU A 113 -27.68 -5.13 5.15
C LEU A 113 -26.32 -5.63 5.66
N ALA A 114 -25.31 -5.67 4.79
CA ALA A 114 -23.94 -6.03 5.18
C ALA A 114 -23.36 -5.03 6.19
N LYS A 115 -23.57 -3.74 5.98
CA LYS A 115 -23.20 -2.68 6.92
C LYS A 115 -23.87 -2.88 8.28
N GLU A 116 -25.18 -3.13 8.31
CA GLU A 116 -25.91 -3.38 9.55
C GLU A 116 -25.40 -4.62 10.31
N ILE A 117 -25.16 -5.72 9.59
CA ILE A 117 -24.61 -6.95 10.17
C ILE A 117 -23.23 -6.67 10.77
N LEU A 118 -22.39 -5.90 10.06
CA LEU A 118 -21.06 -5.57 10.52
C LEU A 118 -21.05 -4.67 11.76
N GLU A 119 -21.92 -3.67 11.80
CA GLU A 119 -22.09 -2.83 12.98
C GLU A 119 -22.54 -3.65 14.19
N LYS A 120 -23.39 -4.66 13.99
CA LYS A 120 -23.78 -5.62 15.04
C LYS A 120 -22.59 -6.47 15.51
N ILE A 121 -21.85 -7.10 14.59
CA ILE A 121 -20.65 -7.90 14.92
C ILE A 121 -19.62 -7.05 15.67
N GLN A 122 -19.34 -5.84 15.18
CA GLN A 122 -18.41 -4.92 15.82
C GLN A 122 -18.88 -4.51 17.22
N SER A 123 -20.19 -4.30 17.41
CA SER A 123 -20.75 -3.98 18.73
C SER A 123 -20.67 -5.15 19.71
N MET A 124 -20.72 -6.39 19.22
CA MET A 124 -20.53 -7.61 20.01
C MET A 124 -19.08 -7.78 20.52
N SER A 125 -18.09 -7.13 19.93
CA SER A 125 -16.69 -7.18 20.41
C SER A 125 -16.52 -6.78 21.89
N ILE A 126 -17.44 -5.97 22.43
CA ILE A 126 -17.44 -5.59 23.85
C ILE A 126 -17.69 -6.81 24.75
N LEU A 127 -18.37 -7.85 24.24
CA LEU A 127 -18.66 -9.09 24.95
C LEU A 127 -17.46 -10.02 25.05
N GLU A 128 -16.43 -9.88 24.20
CA GLU A 128 -15.25 -10.76 24.14
C GLU A 128 -14.56 -10.90 25.51
N ARG A 129 -14.54 -9.81 26.32
CA ARG A 129 -13.97 -9.86 27.69
C ARG A 129 -14.73 -10.78 28.63
N SER A 130 -16.03 -10.96 28.39
CA SER A 130 -16.92 -11.77 29.23
C SER A 130 -17.08 -13.18 28.67
N ILE A 131 -17.05 -13.30 27.34
CA ILE A 131 -17.21 -14.52 26.54
C ILE A 131 -16.00 -14.62 25.58
N PRO A 132 -14.87 -15.18 26.04
CA PRO A 132 -13.67 -15.32 25.21
C PRO A 132 -13.86 -16.21 23.97
N GLU A 133 -14.87 -17.07 23.97
CA GLU A 133 -15.23 -17.93 22.83
C GLU A 133 -15.54 -17.10 21.57
N LEU A 134 -16.07 -15.88 21.74
CA LEU A 134 -16.28 -14.92 20.65
C LEU A 134 -14.97 -14.40 20.01
N GLU A 135 -13.83 -14.51 20.69
CA GLU A 135 -12.53 -14.11 20.14
C GLU A 135 -11.96 -15.19 19.21
N ASN A 136 -12.16 -16.47 19.53
CA ASN A 136 -11.66 -17.60 18.75
C ASN A 136 -12.40 -17.78 17.43
N ASP A 137 -13.70 -17.46 17.41
CA ASP A 137 -14.53 -17.50 16.21
C ASP A 137 -14.49 -16.20 15.40
N ARG A 138 -13.56 -15.28 15.70
CA ARG A 138 -13.48 -13.99 14.99
C ARG A 138 -13.40 -14.21 13.50
N LEU A 139 -14.49 -13.85 12.81
CA LEU A 139 -14.46 -13.56 11.40
C LEU A 139 -13.26 -12.65 11.11
N ASP A 140 -12.53 -12.95 10.04
CA ASP A 140 -11.60 -12.00 9.48
C ASP A 140 -12.39 -10.76 8.99
N THR A 141 -12.57 -9.81 9.91
CA THR A 141 -13.30 -8.57 9.65
C THR A 141 -12.54 -7.69 8.66
N SER A 142 -11.32 -8.04 8.21
CA SER A 142 -10.57 -7.25 7.23
C SER A 142 -11.35 -7.10 5.91
N THR A 143 -11.98 -8.18 5.43
CA THR A 143 -12.78 -8.17 4.20
C THR A 143 -13.98 -7.26 4.36
N ALA A 144 -14.64 -7.37 5.49
CA ALA A 144 -15.88 -6.65 5.75
C ALA A 144 -15.64 -5.17 6.11
N ASN A 145 -14.52 -4.86 6.76
CA ASN A 145 -14.02 -3.50 6.96
C ASN A 145 -13.64 -2.85 5.63
N SER A 146 -13.07 -3.62 4.69
CA SER A 146 -12.77 -3.15 3.34
C SER A 146 -14.05 -2.89 2.54
N ALA A 147 -15.06 -3.74 2.67
CA ALA A 147 -16.40 -3.50 2.14
C ALA A 147 -17.02 -2.22 2.75
N LEU A 148 -16.97 -2.04 4.08
CA LEU A 148 -17.42 -0.82 4.76
C LEU A 148 -16.69 0.45 4.30
N ALA A 149 -15.37 0.36 4.09
CA ALA A 149 -14.57 1.46 3.58
C ALA A 149 -15.02 1.85 2.16
N TYR A 150 -15.25 0.86 1.30
CA TYR A 150 -15.83 1.04 -0.03
C TYR A 150 -17.21 1.69 0.02
N ILE A 151 -18.11 1.22 0.88
CA ILE A 151 -19.46 1.79 1.06
C ILE A 151 -19.40 3.26 1.46
N LYS A 152 -18.53 3.61 2.41
CA LYS A 152 -18.33 5.01 2.82
C LYS A 152 -17.86 5.90 1.66
N GLN A 153 -17.09 5.36 0.72
CA GLN A 153 -16.73 6.11 -0.48
C GLN A 153 -17.90 6.21 -1.47
N CYS A 154 -18.73 5.17 -1.61
CA CYS A 154 -19.96 5.25 -2.39
C CYS A 154 -20.89 6.36 -1.87
N GLU A 155 -21.13 6.39 -0.55
CA GLU A 155 -21.94 7.41 0.13
C GLU A 155 -21.37 8.82 -0.11
N LYS A 156 -20.04 8.98 -0.09
CA LYS A 156 -19.39 10.26 -0.40
C LYS A 156 -19.62 10.67 -1.86
N VAL A 157 -19.49 9.75 -2.82
CA VAL A 157 -19.71 10.01 -4.25
C VAL A 157 -21.16 10.42 -4.52
N ASP A 158 -22.15 9.74 -3.92
CA ASP A 158 -23.58 10.10 -4.03
C ASP A 158 -23.90 11.46 -3.38
N HIS A 159 -23.08 11.89 -2.42
CA HIS A 159 -23.19 13.19 -1.75
C HIS A 159 -22.35 14.30 -2.38
N VAL A 160 -21.59 14.03 -3.44
CA VAL A 160 -20.95 15.07 -4.27
C VAL A 160 -22.06 15.89 -4.92
N ARG A 161 -22.56 16.89 -4.20
CA ARG A 161 -23.45 17.89 -4.78
C ARG A 161 -22.65 18.64 -5.84
N VAL A 162 -23.35 19.06 -6.89
CA VAL A 162 -22.88 19.87 -8.05
C VAL A 162 -22.09 21.15 -7.69
N LYS A 163 -21.89 21.45 -6.40
CA LYS A 163 -21.18 22.62 -5.87
C LYS A 163 -19.74 22.35 -5.41
N GLU A 164 -19.28 21.10 -5.35
CA GLU A 164 -17.87 20.82 -5.05
C GLU A 164 -16.99 21.19 -6.25
N SER A 165 -15.76 21.65 -5.99
CA SER A 165 -14.86 22.00 -7.08
C SER A 165 -14.53 20.76 -7.90
N ALA A 166 -14.22 20.92 -9.19
CA ALA A 166 -13.82 19.80 -10.03
C ALA A 166 -12.60 19.03 -9.48
N ALA A 167 -11.76 19.69 -8.67
CA ALA A 167 -10.63 19.07 -7.99
C ALA A 167 -11.08 18.16 -6.83
N ASP A 168 -12.01 18.63 -5.99
CA ASP A 168 -12.55 17.85 -4.87
C ASP A 168 -13.33 16.62 -5.37
N ALA A 169 -14.15 16.81 -6.40
CA ALA A 169 -14.87 15.71 -7.05
C ALA A 169 -13.90 14.68 -7.66
N TYR A 170 -12.81 15.14 -8.29
CA TYR A 170 -11.78 14.25 -8.84
C TYR A 170 -11.03 13.47 -7.74
N GLU A 171 -10.71 14.11 -6.61
CA GLU A 171 -10.07 13.44 -5.48
C GLU A 171 -10.98 12.37 -4.85
N ILE A 172 -12.28 12.69 -4.66
CA ILE A 172 -13.28 11.73 -4.17
C ILE A 172 -13.41 10.54 -5.14
N LEU A 173 -13.44 10.80 -6.46
CA LEU A 173 -13.47 9.76 -7.49
C LEU A 173 -12.20 8.89 -7.49
N GLN A 174 -11.01 9.49 -7.34
CA GLN A 174 -9.75 8.74 -7.23
C GLN A 174 -9.73 7.84 -6.00
N ASN A 175 -10.16 8.37 -4.84
CA ASN A 175 -10.26 7.61 -3.60
C ASN A 175 -11.28 6.46 -3.74
N TYR A 176 -12.43 6.72 -4.35
CA TYR A 176 -13.43 5.69 -4.65
C TYR A 176 -12.85 4.59 -5.55
N ILE A 177 -12.20 4.93 -6.66
CA ILE A 177 -11.62 3.95 -7.58
C ILE A 177 -10.52 3.13 -6.88
N SER A 178 -9.69 3.78 -6.05
CA SER A 178 -8.64 3.10 -5.30
C SER A 178 -9.22 2.10 -4.29
N GLU A 179 -10.18 2.53 -3.46
CA GLU A 179 -10.82 1.65 -2.47
C GLU A 179 -11.60 0.51 -3.13
N TYR A 180 -12.27 0.79 -4.25
CA TYR A 180 -12.96 -0.22 -5.02
C TYR A 180 -12.02 -1.25 -5.66
N GLY A 181 -10.86 -0.79 -6.17
CA GLY A 181 -9.82 -1.67 -6.66
C GLY A 181 -9.26 -2.58 -5.56
N ASN A 182 -9.05 -2.04 -4.35
CA ASN A 182 -8.61 -2.82 -3.19
C ASN A 182 -9.66 -3.87 -2.79
N PHE A 183 -10.94 -3.48 -2.73
CA PHE A 183 -12.05 -4.38 -2.44
C PHE A 183 -12.14 -5.52 -3.45
N LEU A 184 -12.14 -5.21 -4.76
CA LEU A 184 -12.16 -6.23 -5.81
C LEU A 184 -10.96 -7.17 -5.72
N HIS A 185 -9.77 -6.65 -5.40
CA HIS A 185 -8.59 -7.49 -5.22
C HIS A 185 -8.75 -8.49 -4.07
N GLN A 186 -9.32 -8.05 -2.95
CA GLN A 186 -9.61 -8.94 -1.82
C GLN A 186 -10.67 -9.98 -2.17
N GLU A 187 -11.76 -9.60 -2.83
CA GLU A 187 -12.82 -10.52 -3.25
C GLU A 187 -12.33 -11.54 -4.29
N ILE A 188 -11.49 -11.12 -5.24
CA ILE A 188 -10.81 -12.03 -6.18
C ILE A 188 -9.97 -13.04 -5.41
N ARG A 189 -9.12 -12.59 -4.49
CA ARG A 189 -8.24 -13.47 -3.70
C ARG A 189 -9.04 -14.44 -2.85
N ARG A 190 -10.11 -13.95 -2.21
CA ARG A 190 -11.00 -14.75 -1.38
C ARG A 190 -11.72 -15.82 -2.20
N THR A 191 -12.34 -15.42 -3.30
CA THR A 191 -13.06 -16.33 -4.21
C THR A 191 -12.10 -17.40 -4.76
N PHE A 192 -10.90 -17.00 -5.16
CA PHE A 192 -9.87 -17.91 -5.64
C PHE A 192 -9.39 -18.90 -4.58
N ASN A 193 -9.07 -18.42 -3.36
CA ASN A 193 -8.70 -19.29 -2.25
C ASN A 193 -9.81 -20.30 -1.97
N HIS A 194 -11.07 -19.85 -1.98
CA HIS A 194 -12.22 -20.71 -1.76
C HIS A 194 -12.35 -21.80 -2.84
N ILE A 195 -12.16 -21.45 -4.12
CA ILE A 195 -12.11 -22.43 -5.23
C ILE A 195 -11.01 -23.48 -5.02
N ILE A 196 -9.83 -23.08 -4.52
CA ILE A 196 -8.71 -24.00 -4.28
C ILE A 196 -8.95 -24.89 -3.06
N THR A 197 -9.52 -24.32 -1.99
CA THR A 197 -9.67 -25.02 -0.71
C THR A 197 -10.98 -25.81 -0.59
N CYS A 198 -11.99 -25.53 -1.41
CA CYS A 198 -13.24 -26.27 -1.39
C CYS A 198 -13.05 -27.68 -1.97
N VAL A 199 -12.82 -28.62 -1.06
CA VAL A 199 -12.89 -30.07 -1.31
C VAL A 199 -14.31 -30.59 -1.04
N ASP A 200 -15.16 -29.82 -0.36
CA ASP A 200 -16.50 -30.23 0.04
C ASP A 200 -17.56 -30.03 -1.05
N VAL A 201 -18.39 -31.06 -1.24
CA VAL A 201 -19.30 -31.26 -2.38
C VAL A 201 -20.56 -30.37 -2.33
N GLN A 202 -20.77 -29.60 -1.26
CA GLN A 202 -22.04 -28.86 -1.08
C GLN A 202 -22.08 -27.49 -1.74
N ASP A 203 -20.93 -26.85 -1.98
CA ASP A 203 -20.88 -25.56 -2.65
C ASP A 203 -20.71 -25.75 -4.16
N ASP A 204 -21.38 -24.93 -4.98
CA ASP A 204 -21.28 -25.00 -6.44
C ASP A 204 -20.01 -24.26 -6.92
N PRO A 205 -18.91 -24.95 -7.27
CA PRO A 205 -17.69 -24.31 -7.75
C PRO A 205 -17.91 -23.49 -9.02
N LEU A 206 -18.97 -23.77 -9.80
CA LEU A 206 -19.31 -22.98 -10.98
C LEU A 206 -19.76 -21.56 -10.59
N GLN A 207 -20.44 -21.39 -9.47
CA GLN A 207 -20.86 -20.07 -8.98
C GLN A 207 -19.65 -19.21 -8.58
N TYR A 208 -18.67 -19.77 -7.89
CA TYR A 208 -17.45 -19.06 -7.53
C TYR A 208 -16.59 -18.73 -8.75
N THR A 209 -16.50 -19.66 -9.71
CA THR A 209 -15.80 -19.40 -10.98
C THR A 209 -16.49 -18.29 -11.77
N HIS A 210 -17.83 -18.26 -11.76
CA HIS A 210 -18.61 -17.19 -12.37
C HIS A 210 -18.38 -15.83 -11.69
N ASN A 211 -18.43 -15.78 -10.35
CA ASN A 211 -18.17 -14.56 -9.57
C ASN A 211 -16.74 -14.06 -9.79
N LEU A 212 -15.74 -14.96 -9.77
CA LEU A 212 -14.36 -14.63 -10.08
C LEU A 212 -14.23 -14.04 -11.48
N LYS A 213 -14.87 -14.64 -12.49
CA LYS A 213 -14.91 -14.11 -13.85
C LYS A 213 -15.54 -12.71 -13.89
N MET A 214 -16.65 -12.49 -13.19
CA MET A 214 -17.30 -11.18 -13.09
C MET A 214 -16.37 -10.14 -12.45
N TYR A 215 -15.74 -10.44 -11.31
CA TYR A 215 -14.81 -9.53 -10.64
C TYR A 215 -13.58 -9.23 -11.50
N LEU A 216 -13.06 -10.21 -12.23
CA LEU A 216 -11.95 -10.01 -13.17
C LEU A 216 -12.35 -9.17 -14.37
N GLN A 217 -13.57 -9.34 -14.89
CA GLN A 217 -14.10 -8.48 -15.95
C GLN A 217 -14.30 -7.05 -15.46
N GLU A 218 -14.76 -6.87 -14.22
CA GLU A 218 -14.94 -5.57 -13.58
C GLU A 218 -13.59 -4.89 -13.30
N LEU A 219 -12.61 -5.64 -12.77
CA LEU A 219 -11.23 -5.20 -12.62
C LEU A 219 -10.59 -4.84 -13.97
N SER A 220 -10.88 -5.60 -15.04
CA SER A 220 -10.41 -5.29 -16.39
C SER A 220 -11.08 -4.04 -16.98
N SER A 221 -12.30 -3.73 -16.53
CA SER A 221 -13.04 -2.53 -16.90
C SER A 221 -12.52 -1.30 -16.16
N LEU A 222 -12.09 -1.48 -14.90
CA LEU A 222 -11.37 -0.47 -14.11
C LEU A 222 -9.92 -0.28 -14.57
N SER A 223 -9.26 -1.34 -15.05
CA SER A 223 -7.88 -1.27 -15.53
C SER A 223 -7.75 -0.46 -16.82
N LYS A 224 -8.84 -0.36 -17.61
CA LYS A 224 -8.98 0.64 -18.68
C LYS A 224 -8.90 2.09 -18.17
N PHE A 225 -9.06 2.32 -16.87
CA PHE A 225 -9.12 3.65 -16.28
C PHE A 225 -7.91 4.01 -15.39
N THR A 226 -7.29 3.05 -14.69
CA THR A 226 -6.20 3.39 -13.73
C THR A 226 -4.93 2.54 -13.81
N GLY A 227 -5.00 1.23 -13.99
CA GLY A 227 -3.81 0.36 -13.96
C GLY A 227 -2.86 0.52 -15.15
N PHE A 228 -3.40 0.56 -16.38
CA PHE A 228 -2.57 0.82 -17.56
C PHE A 228 -2.18 2.30 -17.65
N ARG A 229 -3.08 3.19 -17.25
CA ARG A 229 -2.84 4.62 -17.23
C ARG A 229 -1.76 5.00 -16.21
N SER A 230 -1.69 4.32 -15.06
CA SER A 230 -0.62 4.56 -14.08
C SER A 230 0.74 4.09 -14.62
N ILE A 231 0.80 2.95 -15.32
CA ILE A 231 2.02 2.51 -16.03
C ILE A 231 2.42 3.55 -17.07
N GLU A 232 1.50 4.01 -17.91
CA GLU A 232 1.78 5.03 -18.93
C GLU A 232 2.27 6.34 -18.30
N VAL A 233 1.65 6.79 -17.20
CA VAL A 233 2.08 7.98 -16.46
C VAL A 233 3.47 7.79 -15.85
N CYS A 234 3.76 6.63 -15.25
CA CYS A 234 5.09 6.33 -14.71
C CYS A 234 6.15 6.29 -15.82
N ILE A 235 5.79 5.75 -16.97
CA ILE A 235 6.63 5.73 -18.18
C ILE A 235 6.90 7.15 -18.65
N ASP A 236 5.86 7.99 -18.78
CA ASP A 236 5.98 9.37 -19.27
C ASP A 236 6.71 10.29 -18.27
N ALA A 237 6.69 9.94 -16.98
CA ALA A 237 7.40 10.64 -15.92
C ALA A 237 8.86 10.16 -15.69
N ASP A 238 9.41 9.32 -16.57
CA ASP A 238 10.75 8.70 -16.42
C ASP A 238 10.93 7.97 -15.06
N SER A 239 9.84 7.38 -14.55
CA SER A 239 9.83 6.61 -13.30
C SER A 239 9.95 5.11 -13.60
N PHE A 240 11.10 4.73 -14.14
CA PHE A 240 11.38 3.37 -14.64
C PHE A 240 11.09 2.29 -13.59
N TYR A 241 11.41 2.57 -12.33
CA TYR A 241 11.18 1.62 -11.24
C TYR A 241 9.70 1.31 -11.05
N GLN A 242 8.86 2.35 -10.97
CA GLN A 242 7.42 2.20 -10.75
C GLN A 242 6.74 1.56 -11.97
N ALA A 243 7.21 1.88 -13.18
CA ALA A 243 6.75 1.27 -14.42
C ALA A 243 7.06 -0.25 -14.45
N GLU A 244 8.31 -0.65 -14.16
CA GLU A 244 8.72 -2.06 -14.10
C GLU A 244 7.94 -2.85 -13.03
N GLN A 245 7.79 -2.29 -11.83
CA GLN A 245 7.03 -2.93 -10.75
C GLN A 245 5.56 -3.16 -11.15
N SER A 246 4.96 -2.17 -11.82
CA SER A 246 3.58 -2.26 -12.27
C SER A 246 3.41 -3.26 -13.43
N MET A 247 4.40 -3.36 -14.32
CA MET A 247 4.43 -4.38 -15.38
C MET A 247 4.61 -5.80 -14.84
N ASP A 248 5.39 -5.98 -13.78
CA ASP A 248 5.52 -7.25 -13.08
C ASP A 248 4.19 -7.70 -12.47
N ASN A 249 3.51 -6.78 -11.78
CA ASN A 249 2.19 -7.05 -11.20
C ASN A 249 1.20 -7.43 -12.30
N LEU A 250 1.18 -6.70 -13.41
CA LEU A 250 0.37 -7.02 -14.57
C LEU A 250 0.71 -8.41 -15.14
N SER A 251 1.99 -8.74 -15.26
CA SER A 251 2.44 -10.03 -15.79
C SER A 251 2.10 -11.19 -14.86
N CYS A 252 2.15 -10.98 -13.55
CA CYS A 252 1.70 -11.94 -12.54
C CYS A 252 0.21 -12.20 -12.71
N ILE A 253 -0.60 -11.15 -12.76
CA ILE A 253 -2.05 -11.24 -13.01
C ILE A 253 -2.32 -11.97 -14.32
N GLN A 254 -1.63 -11.64 -15.41
CA GLN A 254 -1.80 -12.33 -16.70
C GLN A 254 -1.50 -13.82 -16.61
N ARG A 255 -0.47 -14.22 -15.86
CA ARG A 255 -0.08 -15.62 -15.70
C ARG A 255 -1.12 -16.41 -14.90
N GLU A 256 -1.54 -15.87 -13.76
CA GLU A 256 -2.57 -16.49 -12.91
C GLU A 256 -3.92 -16.62 -13.63
N LEU A 257 -4.18 -15.72 -14.60
CA LEU A 257 -5.41 -15.73 -15.39
C LEU A 257 -5.31 -16.48 -16.72
N ALA A 258 -4.12 -16.94 -17.13
CA ALA A 258 -3.91 -17.50 -18.46
C ALA A 258 -4.80 -18.72 -18.74
N ASP A 259 -5.03 -19.55 -17.72
CA ASP A 259 -5.83 -20.78 -17.83
C ASP A 259 -7.35 -20.52 -17.74
N ILE A 260 -7.74 -19.35 -17.22
CA ILE A 260 -9.14 -18.99 -16.93
C ILE A 260 -9.69 -18.02 -17.99
N TYR A 261 -8.84 -17.12 -18.49
CA TYR A 261 -9.24 -15.99 -19.32
C TYR A 261 -8.16 -15.60 -20.33
N ALA A 262 -8.21 -16.21 -21.50
CA ALA A 262 -7.45 -15.78 -22.67
C ALA A 262 -8.07 -14.50 -23.26
N SER A 263 -7.72 -13.34 -22.72
CA SER A 263 -8.11 -12.05 -23.30
C SER A 263 -7.01 -11.49 -24.17
N ASP A 264 -7.19 -11.62 -25.48
CA ASP A 264 -6.31 -11.02 -26.50
C ASP A 264 -6.11 -9.51 -26.26
N SER A 265 -7.12 -8.82 -25.75
CA SER A 265 -7.04 -7.38 -25.46
C SER A 265 -6.04 -7.02 -24.36
N ILE A 266 -5.97 -7.82 -23.28
CA ILE A 266 -5.05 -7.59 -22.16
C ILE A 266 -3.62 -7.97 -22.58
N SER A 267 -3.44 -9.08 -23.30
CA SER A 267 -2.14 -9.46 -23.86
C SER A 267 -1.59 -8.38 -24.77
N LYS A 268 -2.39 -7.94 -25.74
CA LYS A 268 -2.00 -6.89 -26.68
C LYS A 268 -1.59 -5.59 -25.98
N LYS A 269 -2.35 -5.14 -24.98
CA LYS A 269 -2.02 -3.91 -24.25
C LYS A 269 -0.75 -4.06 -23.40
N SER A 270 -0.54 -5.23 -22.78
CA SER A 270 0.71 -5.54 -22.06
C SER A 270 1.92 -5.49 -23.00
N ASP A 271 1.79 -6.08 -24.19
CA ASP A 271 2.87 -6.07 -25.20
C ASP A 271 3.12 -4.65 -25.75
N GLU A 272 2.08 -3.85 -25.95
CA GLU A 272 2.21 -2.42 -26.30
C GLU A 272 2.98 -1.64 -25.24
N LEU A 273 2.73 -1.89 -23.94
CA LEU A 273 3.42 -1.20 -22.85
C LEU A 273 4.87 -1.66 -22.70
N LYS A 274 5.15 -2.97 -22.83
CA LYS A 274 6.52 -3.49 -22.90
C LYS A 274 7.30 -2.81 -24.03
N LYS A 275 6.69 -2.75 -25.22
CA LYS A 275 7.28 -2.06 -26.36
C LYS A 275 7.52 -0.58 -26.08
N LYS A 276 6.57 0.14 -25.46
CA LYS A 276 6.74 1.56 -25.09
C LYS A 276 7.91 1.75 -24.12
N MET A 277 8.04 0.89 -23.11
CA MET A 277 9.21 0.90 -22.22
C MET A 277 10.50 0.62 -22.99
N ASP A 278 10.45 -0.31 -23.95
CA ASP A 278 11.59 -0.62 -24.78
C ASP A 278 12.05 0.57 -25.61
N ASP A 279 11.10 1.25 -26.24
CA ASP A 279 11.32 2.41 -27.09
C ASP A 279 11.93 3.58 -26.29
N ILE A 280 11.55 3.75 -25.02
CA ILE A 280 12.13 4.80 -24.17
C ILE A 280 13.58 4.49 -23.80
N VAL A 281 13.88 3.25 -23.44
CA VAL A 281 15.27 2.83 -23.18
C VAL A 281 16.13 3.07 -24.43
N ASN A 282 15.61 2.74 -25.62
CA ASN A 282 16.29 2.99 -26.89
C ASN A 282 16.42 4.50 -27.17
N THR A 283 15.40 5.29 -26.87
CA THR A 283 15.43 6.76 -27.01
C THR A 283 16.51 7.37 -26.13
N ILE A 284 16.67 6.89 -24.90
CA ILE A 284 17.75 7.32 -23.99
C ILE A 284 19.10 6.99 -24.60
N LEU A 285 19.29 5.76 -25.11
CA LEU A 285 20.54 5.37 -25.75
C LEU A 285 20.87 6.25 -26.95
N ASN A 286 19.91 6.50 -27.84
CA ASN A 286 20.08 7.32 -29.03
C ASN A 286 20.37 8.79 -28.67
N ARG A 287 19.71 9.32 -27.62
CA ARG A 287 19.95 10.69 -27.14
C ARG A 287 21.42 10.92 -26.82
N TYR A 288 22.08 10.00 -26.13
CA TYR A 288 23.49 10.12 -25.76
C TYR A 288 24.48 9.82 -26.91
N ASP A 289 24.04 9.25 -28.03
CA ASP A 289 24.91 9.13 -29.22
C ASP A 289 25.18 10.49 -29.85
N SER A 290 24.18 11.38 -29.84
CA SER A 290 24.25 12.69 -30.48
C SER A 290 24.44 13.86 -29.51
N MET A 291 24.40 13.62 -28.19
CA MET A 291 24.46 14.67 -27.17
C MET A 291 25.87 15.27 -27.06
N ASN A 292 25.96 16.59 -27.08
CA ASN A 292 27.21 17.29 -26.80
C ASN A 292 27.39 17.47 -25.28
N VAL A 293 28.64 17.62 -24.84
CA VAL A 293 28.93 17.76 -23.40
C VAL A 293 28.35 19.04 -22.81
N GLU A 294 28.17 20.06 -23.66
CA GLU A 294 27.55 21.33 -23.32
C GLU A 294 26.07 21.21 -22.96
N ASP A 295 25.41 20.11 -23.37
CA ASP A 295 24.00 19.85 -23.08
C ASP A 295 23.80 19.16 -21.70
N TYR A 296 24.86 18.66 -21.08
CA TYR A 296 24.79 17.91 -19.81
C TYR A 296 24.21 18.71 -18.63
N PRO A 297 24.42 20.04 -18.50
CA PRO A 297 23.75 20.83 -17.46
C PRO A 297 22.20 20.80 -17.56
N PHE A 298 21.66 20.63 -18.77
CA PHE A 298 20.21 20.55 -19.01
C PHE A 298 19.69 19.11 -18.98
N HIS A 299 20.58 18.15 -19.26
CA HIS A 299 20.29 16.73 -19.31
C HIS A 299 21.29 15.93 -18.47
N SER A 300 21.26 16.19 -17.16
CA SER A 300 22.18 15.64 -16.15
C SER A 300 22.38 14.13 -16.31
N PRO A 301 23.56 13.69 -16.77
CA PRO A 301 23.86 12.27 -16.90
C PRO A 301 23.84 11.54 -15.56
N ASN A 302 24.24 12.22 -14.47
CA ASN A 302 24.22 11.67 -13.13
C ASN A 302 22.80 11.25 -12.69
N ASP A 303 21.80 12.09 -12.94
CA ASP A 303 20.41 11.82 -12.52
C ASP A 303 19.82 10.63 -13.27
N LEU A 304 20.06 10.55 -14.58
CA LEU A 304 19.65 9.41 -15.40
C LEU A 304 20.34 8.12 -14.92
N LEU A 305 21.66 8.15 -14.72
CA LEU A 305 22.42 6.96 -14.33
C LEU A 305 21.99 6.44 -12.95
N LYS A 306 21.68 7.33 -11.99
CA LYS A 306 21.10 6.96 -10.70
C LYS A 306 19.74 6.28 -10.84
N LYS A 307 18.86 6.80 -11.72
CA LYS A 307 17.56 6.15 -12.01
C LYS A 307 17.75 4.76 -12.61
N LEU A 308 18.64 4.60 -13.59
CA LEU A 308 18.94 3.31 -14.20
C LEU A 308 19.55 2.31 -13.20
N GLU A 309 20.44 2.79 -12.34
CA GLU A 309 21.09 1.98 -11.30
C GLU A 309 20.08 1.47 -10.26
N THR A 310 19.15 2.33 -9.83
CA THR A 310 18.08 1.96 -8.88
C THR A 310 17.25 0.77 -9.40
N VAL A 311 16.96 0.75 -10.71
CA VAL A 311 16.23 -0.34 -11.35
C VAL A 311 17.11 -1.58 -11.55
N ALA A 312 18.37 -1.37 -11.95
CA ALA A 312 19.35 -2.43 -12.16
C ALA A 312 19.61 -3.26 -10.89
N LEU A 313 19.75 -2.61 -9.73
CA LEU A 313 19.99 -3.25 -8.43
C LEU A 313 18.89 -4.24 -8.02
N ARG A 314 17.72 -4.17 -8.64
CA ARG A 314 16.60 -5.09 -8.42
C ARG A 314 16.57 -6.27 -9.39
N GLY A 315 17.69 -6.56 -10.04
CA GLY A 315 17.84 -7.71 -10.94
C GLY A 315 17.42 -7.45 -12.39
N ARG A 316 17.10 -6.19 -12.77
CA ARG A 316 16.75 -5.85 -14.15
C ARG A 316 18.01 -5.67 -15.00
N THR A 317 18.53 -6.79 -15.51
CA THR A 317 19.77 -6.86 -16.30
C THR A 317 19.82 -5.88 -17.47
N ARG A 318 18.68 -5.63 -18.12
CA ARG A 318 18.58 -4.67 -19.22
C ARG A 318 18.97 -3.24 -18.81
N TYR A 319 18.46 -2.74 -17.69
CA TYR A 319 18.77 -1.39 -17.22
C TYR A 319 20.24 -1.25 -16.81
N HIS A 320 20.82 -2.34 -16.30
CA HIS A 320 22.26 -2.40 -16.05
C HIS A 320 23.08 -2.26 -17.34
N GLN A 321 22.71 -3.01 -18.40
CA GLN A 321 23.35 -2.91 -19.71
C GLN A 321 23.18 -1.52 -20.34
N THR A 322 22.01 -0.91 -20.19
CA THR A 322 21.76 0.47 -20.61
C THR A 322 22.65 1.44 -19.85
N ARG A 323 22.77 1.34 -18.53
CA ARG A 323 23.66 2.17 -17.69
C ARG A 323 25.10 2.10 -18.19
N ILE A 324 25.63 0.89 -18.41
CA ILE A 324 26.98 0.67 -18.94
C ILE A 324 27.16 1.33 -20.31
N SER A 325 26.16 1.19 -21.19
CA SER A 325 26.22 1.76 -22.54
C SER A 325 26.20 3.28 -22.53
N VAL A 326 25.36 3.89 -21.68
CA VAL A 326 25.30 5.35 -21.49
C VAL A 326 26.62 5.87 -20.91
N LEU A 327 27.19 5.20 -19.90
CA LEU A 327 28.51 5.57 -19.35
C LEU A 327 29.60 5.58 -20.41
N ARG A 328 29.66 4.55 -21.26
CA ARG A 328 30.63 4.46 -22.35
C ARG A 328 30.47 5.63 -23.34
N LYS A 329 29.23 5.99 -23.69
CA LYS A 329 28.94 7.13 -24.59
C LYS A 329 29.35 8.46 -23.97
N ILE A 330 29.02 8.66 -22.69
CA ILE A 330 29.45 9.85 -21.94
C ILE A 330 30.98 9.96 -21.96
N GLN A 331 31.68 8.86 -21.70
CA GLN A 331 33.14 8.84 -21.74
C GLN A 331 33.70 9.21 -23.11
N GLN A 332 33.15 8.64 -24.18
CA GLN A 332 33.55 8.94 -25.55
C GLN A 332 33.31 10.41 -25.91
N ASN A 333 32.14 10.94 -25.60
CA ASN A 333 31.79 12.34 -25.91
C ASN A 333 32.67 13.31 -25.12
N PHE A 334 32.94 13.02 -23.85
CA PHE A 334 33.78 13.87 -23.00
C PHE A 334 35.25 13.84 -23.43
N ASN A 335 35.79 12.67 -23.75
CA ASN A 335 37.13 12.56 -24.32
C ASN A 335 37.25 13.33 -25.63
N ARG A 336 36.27 13.19 -26.54
CA ARG A 336 36.24 13.94 -27.79
C ARG A 336 36.21 15.46 -27.55
N ALA A 337 35.52 15.93 -26.52
CA ALA A 337 35.49 17.34 -26.17
C ALA A 337 36.83 17.85 -25.62
N ILE A 338 37.53 17.04 -24.81
CA ILE A 338 38.90 17.34 -24.36
C ILE A 338 39.86 17.37 -25.55
N ASP A 339 39.81 16.37 -26.43
CA ASP A 339 40.73 16.27 -27.58
C ASP A 339 40.60 17.49 -28.52
N LYS A 340 39.36 17.97 -28.72
CA LYS A 340 39.07 19.18 -29.50
C LYS A 340 39.64 20.47 -28.91
N LEU A 341 40.11 20.50 -27.66
CA LEU A 341 40.75 21.69 -27.08
C LEU A 341 42.01 22.10 -27.85
N HIS A 342 42.70 21.16 -28.50
CA HIS A 342 43.87 21.48 -29.33
C HIS A 342 43.52 22.34 -30.53
N ASP A 343 42.32 22.17 -31.08
CA ASP A 343 41.82 22.90 -32.26
C ASP A 343 41.31 24.30 -31.91
N VAL A 344 41.14 24.61 -30.61
CA VAL A 344 40.64 25.90 -30.13
C VAL A 344 41.78 26.94 -30.12
N PRO A 345 41.53 28.18 -30.59
CA PRO A 345 42.48 29.29 -30.47
C PRO A 345 42.99 29.48 -29.04
N LEU A 346 44.28 29.81 -28.90
CA LEU A 346 44.96 29.86 -27.59
C LEU A 346 44.30 30.79 -26.58
N ASP A 347 43.75 31.90 -27.04
CA ASP A 347 43.04 32.90 -26.24
C ASP A 347 41.67 32.41 -25.74
N GLU A 348 41.03 31.47 -26.44
CA GLU A 348 39.74 30.90 -26.07
C GLU A 348 39.85 29.65 -25.17
N ARG A 349 41.00 28.96 -25.18
CA ARG A 349 41.24 27.71 -24.43
C ARG A 349 40.92 27.82 -22.92
N PRO A 350 41.31 28.88 -22.18
CA PRO A 350 40.99 28.98 -20.76
C PRO A 350 39.48 29.03 -20.47
N ALA A 351 38.70 29.68 -21.34
CA ALA A 351 37.26 29.71 -21.21
C ALA A 351 36.66 28.32 -21.45
N LYS A 352 37.15 27.59 -22.45
CA LYS A 352 36.69 26.23 -22.75
C LYS A 352 37.05 25.24 -21.63
N ILE A 353 38.24 25.34 -21.05
CA ILE A 353 38.65 24.54 -19.87
C ILE A 353 37.75 24.83 -18.66
N ARG A 354 37.42 26.10 -18.39
CA ARG A 354 36.46 26.44 -17.31
C ARG A 354 35.08 25.84 -17.57
N SER A 355 34.61 25.88 -18.82
CA SER A 355 33.35 25.26 -19.21
C SER A 355 33.36 23.74 -19.00
N LEU A 356 34.42 23.03 -19.40
CA LEU A 356 34.55 21.59 -19.17
C LEU A 356 34.60 21.24 -17.67
N ASN A 357 35.33 22.01 -16.87
CA ASN A 357 35.36 21.84 -15.41
C ASN A 357 33.98 22.05 -14.77
N TYR A 358 33.20 23.01 -15.27
CA TYR A 358 31.81 23.19 -14.83
C TYR A 358 30.93 21.98 -15.21
N ILE A 359 31.10 21.45 -16.43
CA ILE A 359 30.34 20.28 -16.92
C ILE A 359 30.67 19.02 -16.10
N LEU A 360 31.89 18.87 -15.57
CA LEU A 360 32.26 17.73 -14.71
C LEU A 360 31.32 17.56 -13.52
N CYS A 361 30.77 18.63 -12.97
CA CYS A 361 29.85 18.59 -11.82
C CYS A 361 28.55 17.81 -12.11
N PHE A 362 28.20 17.62 -13.39
CA PHE A 362 27.00 16.89 -13.81
C PHE A 362 27.28 15.42 -14.15
N LEU A 363 28.55 15.00 -14.13
CA LEU A 363 28.95 13.61 -14.34
C LEU A 363 28.86 12.80 -13.05
N PRO A 364 28.67 11.47 -13.13
CA PRO A 364 28.77 10.60 -11.97
C PRO A 364 30.20 10.60 -11.40
N GLU A 365 30.35 10.42 -10.09
CA GLU A 365 31.62 10.49 -9.36
C GLU A 365 32.72 9.60 -9.97
N GLU A 366 32.33 8.40 -10.42
CA GLU A 366 33.21 7.42 -11.08
C GLU A 366 33.89 7.96 -12.36
N LEU A 367 33.33 8.99 -12.99
CA LEU A 367 33.89 9.64 -14.18
C LEU A 367 34.57 10.99 -13.89
N GLN A 368 34.29 11.62 -12.75
CA GLN A 368 34.79 12.97 -12.46
C GLN A 368 36.32 12.98 -12.29
N ALA A 369 36.85 12.07 -11.46
CA ALA A 369 38.28 12.01 -11.17
C ALA A 369 39.16 11.80 -12.42
N PRO A 370 38.91 10.80 -13.29
CA PRO A 370 39.75 10.59 -14.48
C PRO A 370 39.69 11.77 -15.45
N PHE A 371 38.52 12.39 -15.64
CA PHE A 371 38.42 13.55 -16.53
C PHE A 371 39.03 14.82 -15.94
N LYS A 372 38.94 15.01 -14.63
CA LYS A 372 39.60 16.13 -13.95
C LYS A 372 41.11 16.06 -14.14
N SER A 373 41.73 14.90 -13.90
CA SER A 373 43.17 14.70 -14.15
C SER A 373 43.54 15.08 -15.58
N ARG A 374 42.76 14.61 -16.56
CA ARG A 374 43.02 14.87 -17.98
C ARG A 374 42.85 16.34 -18.36
N ILE A 375 41.87 17.04 -17.77
CA ILE A 375 41.68 18.48 -17.97
C ILE A 375 42.83 19.27 -17.34
N ASP A 376 43.28 18.88 -16.15
CA ASP A 376 44.39 19.53 -15.45
C ASP A 376 45.71 19.35 -16.23
N GLU A 377 45.96 18.17 -16.77
CA GLU A 377 47.09 17.90 -17.69
C GLU A 377 47.05 18.80 -18.93
N MET A 378 45.88 18.90 -19.59
CA MET A 378 45.69 19.77 -20.75
C MET A 378 45.87 21.25 -20.43
N SER A 379 45.38 21.69 -19.27
CA SER A 379 45.55 23.06 -18.77
C SER A 379 47.02 23.41 -18.54
N GLN A 380 47.78 22.47 -17.97
CA GLN A 380 49.22 22.64 -17.77
C GLN A 380 49.97 22.71 -19.10
N LEU A 381 49.66 21.82 -20.05
CA LEU A 381 50.25 21.82 -21.39
C LEU A 381 50.06 23.17 -22.09
N PHE A 382 48.84 23.72 -22.08
CA PHE A 382 48.57 25.00 -22.71
C PHE A 382 49.25 26.18 -22.00
N THR A 383 49.37 26.12 -20.67
CA THR A 383 50.11 27.12 -19.90
C THR A 383 51.58 27.14 -20.30
N ASP A 384 52.17 25.97 -20.57
CA ASP A 384 53.56 25.87 -20.99
C ASP A 384 53.77 26.26 -22.46
N GLU A 385 52.83 25.92 -23.36
CA GLU A 385 52.79 26.42 -24.75
C GLU A 385 52.73 27.95 -24.81
N GLU A 386 51.87 28.58 -24.01
CA GLU A 386 51.72 30.05 -23.97
C GLU A 386 53.02 30.73 -23.49
N LYS A 387 53.67 30.17 -22.46
CA LYS A 387 54.98 30.65 -21.99
C LYS A 387 56.05 30.52 -23.08
N MET A 388 56.07 29.42 -23.82
CA MET A 388 57.02 29.23 -24.93
C MET A 388 56.78 30.27 -26.05
N GLN A 389 55.52 30.52 -26.42
CA GLN A 389 55.20 31.53 -27.43
C GLN A 389 55.58 32.95 -27.00
N LYS A 390 55.31 33.33 -25.74
CA LYS A 390 55.74 34.62 -25.18
C LYS A 390 57.25 34.79 -25.24
N ARG A 391 58.01 33.77 -24.83
CA ARG A 391 59.48 33.77 -24.92
C ARG A 391 59.96 33.91 -26.37
N ASN A 392 59.36 33.19 -27.32
CA ASN A 392 59.71 33.30 -28.73
C ASN A 392 59.45 34.71 -29.26
N PHE A 393 58.30 35.31 -28.93
CA PHE A 393 57.98 36.69 -29.31
C PHE A 393 58.94 37.72 -28.72
N GLU A 394 59.34 37.57 -27.46
CA GLU A 394 60.36 38.40 -26.81
C GLU A 394 61.73 38.29 -27.49
N VAL A 395 62.12 37.09 -27.94
CA VAL A 395 63.36 36.88 -28.68
C VAL A 395 63.30 37.57 -30.05
N TYR A 396 62.20 37.39 -30.81
CA TYR A 396 62.03 38.03 -32.12
C TYR A 396 61.98 39.56 -32.04
N SER A 397 61.30 40.13 -31.03
CA SER A 397 61.24 41.58 -30.83
C SER A 397 62.59 42.19 -30.44
N LYS A 398 63.41 41.49 -29.65
CA LYS A 398 64.79 41.89 -29.34
C LYS A 398 65.69 41.85 -30.57
N ILE A 399 65.55 40.83 -31.42
CA ILE A 399 66.33 40.74 -32.68
C ILE A 399 65.97 41.93 -33.59
N ASN A 400 64.68 42.20 -33.81
CA ASN A 400 64.26 43.29 -34.70
C ASN A 400 64.68 44.68 -34.19
N THR A 401 64.60 44.95 -32.88
CA THR A 401 65.02 46.26 -32.33
C THR A 401 66.54 46.48 -32.41
N SER A 402 67.35 45.41 -32.33
CA SER A 402 68.81 45.50 -32.50
C SER A 402 69.24 45.85 -33.94
N THR A 403 68.49 45.41 -34.95
CA THR A 403 68.81 45.65 -36.37
C THR A 403 68.53 47.11 -36.77
N TYR A 404 67.47 47.72 -36.25
CA TYR A 404 67.14 49.13 -36.52
C TYR A 404 67.99 50.14 -35.72
N SER A 405 68.64 49.70 -34.64
CA SER A 405 69.51 50.57 -33.83
C SER A 405 70.95 50.68 -34.37
N SER A 406 71.27 49.95 -35.44
CA SER A 406 72.61 49.88 -36.05
C SER A 406 72.68 50.49 -37.46
N SER A 407 71.61 51.16 -37.90
CA SER A 407 71.53 51.97 -39.13
C SER A 407 71.35 53.42 -38.74
#